data_AF-A0A519TGG2-F1
#
_entry.id   AF-A0A519TGG2-F1
#
_cell.length_a   1.000
_cell.length_b   1.000
_cell.length_c   1.000
_cell.angle_alpha   90.00
_cell.angle_beta   90.00
_cell.angle_gamma   90.00
#
_symmetry.space_group_name_H-M   'P 1'
#
loop_
_entity.id
_entity.type
_entity.pdbx_description
1 polymer ?
#
loop_
_entity_poly.entity_id
_entity_poly.type
_entity_poly.pdbx_seq_one_letter_code
_entity_poly.pdbx_strand_id
1 'polypeptide(L)'
;MPEPPDAIFVINYTNAFDLILGLRQRGLRVPEDMAIVGFGDEFLASLIEPGLTTVDLHPYRIGQQAASLFLEQMAQKENFVPRTCIISGDLIIRQSSLKGQGAPAPLLA
;
A
#
# COMPACT_ATOMS: atom_id res chain seq x y z
N MET A 1 -4.01 -12.81 23.20
CA MET A 1 -3.12 -13.89 22.73
C MET A 1 -1.85 -13.84 23.58
N PRO A 2 -1.18 -14.97 23.83
CA PRO A 2 0.06 -15.01 24.62
C PRO A 2 1.17 -14.12 24.03
N GLU A 3 1.28 -14.08 22.69
CA GLU A 3 2.08 -13.11 21.95
C GLU A 3 1.18 -12.47 20.87
N PRO A 4 0.84 -11.18 21.00
CA PRO A 4 0.11 -10.48 19.93
C PRO A 4 1.04 -10.20 18.74
N PRO A 5 0.50 -10.09 17.51
CA PRO A 5 1.28 -9.60 16.39
C PRO A 5 1.74 -8.17 16.65
N ASP A 6 2.89 -7.82 16.13
CA ASP A 6 3.50 -6.50 16.29
C ASP A 6 3.35 -5.65 15.02
N ALA A 7 2.81 -6.24 13.95
CA ALA A 7 2.50 -5.59 12.68
C ALA A 7 1.28 -6.22 11.99
N ILE A 8 0.60 -5.43 11.16
CA ILE A 8 -0.53 -5.87 10.32
C ILE A 8 -0.31 -5.44 8.88
N PHE A 9 -0.48 -6.39 7.95
CA PHE A 9 -0.58 -6.11 6.52
C PHE A 9 -2.05 -6.06 6.09
N VAL A 10 -2.47 -4.93 5.52
CA VAL A 10 -3.87 -4.64 5.19
C VAL A 10 -4.06 -4.60 3.68
N ILE A 11 -4.95 -5.45 3.16
CA ILE A 11 -5.20 -5.57 1.72
C ILE A 11 -6.11 -4.47 1.18
N ASN A 12 -7.03 -3.95 2.01
CA ASN A 12 -7.98 -2.91 1.61
C ASN A 12 -7.70 -1.59 2.32
N TYR A 13 -7.59 -0.51 1.56
CA TYR A 13 -7.21 0.82 2.05
C TYR A 13 -8.12 1.36 3.15
N THR A 14 -9.43 1.22 3.01
CA THR A 14 -10.39 1.71 4.00
C THR A 14 -10.15 1.06 5.36
N ASN A 15 -9.80 -0.22 5.36
CA ASN A 15 -9.52 -0.97 6.58
C ASN A 15 -8.22 -0.49 7.25
N ALA A 16 -7.23 -0.01 6.49
CA ALA A 16 -5.98 0.49 7.06
C ALA A 16 -6.22 1.78 7.84
N PHE A 17 -7.09 2.66 7.34
CA PHE A 17 -7.49 3.88 8.04
C PHE A 17 -8.32 3.59 9.30
N ASP A 18 -9.31 2.71 9.19
CA ASP A 18 -10.12 2.28 10.34
C ASP A 18 -9.26 1.62 11.41
N LEU A 19 -8.24 0.86 11.01
CA LEU A 19 -7.28 0.25 11.92
C LEU A 19 -6.45 1.31 12.66
N ILE A 20 -5.86 2.27 11.95
CA ILE A 20 -5.09 3.37 12.57
C ILE A 20 -5.97 4.14 13.55
N LEU A 21 -7.21 4.46 13.16
CA LEU A 21 -8.16 5.17 14.01
C LEU A 21 -8.52 4.34 15.25
N GLY A 22 -8.83 3.06 15.06
CA GLY A 22 -9.21 2.15 16.14
C GLY A 22 -8.07 1.83 17.11
N LEU A 23 -6.82 1.83 16.65
CA LEU A 23 -5.63 1.72 17.50
C LEU A 23 -5.43 3.00 18.32
N ARG A 24 -5.55 4.17 17.68
CA ARG A 24 -5.48 5.47 18.36
C ARG A 24 -6.54 5.61 19.46
N GLN A 25 -7.77 5.21 19.19
CA GLN A 25 -8.86 5.21 20.18
C GLN A 25 -8.57 4.30 21.39
N ARG A 26 -7.73 3.28 21.22
CA ARG A 26 -7.28 2.38 22.29
C ARG A 26 -5.98 2.84 22.95
N GLY A 27 -5.45 4.01 22.57
CA GLY A 27 -4.19 4.54 23.09
C GLY A 27 -2.94 3.84 22.54
N LEU A 28 -3.06 3.06 21.48
CA LEU A 28 -1.94 2.38 20.81
C LEU A 28 -1.35 3.27 19.71
N ARG A 29 -0.03 3.27 19.62
CA ARG A 29 0.74 4.06 18.65
C ARG A 29 1.11 3.22 17.44
N VAL A 30 1.12 3.88 16.29
CA VAL A 30 1.59 3.34 15.02
C VAL A 30 2.81 4.18 14.63
N PRO A 31 3.99 3.58 14.39
CA PRO A 31 4.28 2.15 14.30
C PRO A 31 4.65 1.45 15.62
N GLU A 32 4.83 2.16 16.74
CA GLU A 32 5.55 1.64 17.91
C GLU A 32 4.88 0.42 18.55
N ASP A 33 3.58 0.49 18.78
CA ASP A 33 2.83 -0.58 19.42
C ASP A 33 2.24 -1.55 18.38
N MET A 34 1.96 -1.06 17.16
CA MET A 34 1.51 -1.85 16.02
C MET A 34 1.96 -1.19 14.71
N ALA A 35 2.83 -1.85 13.94
CA ALA A 35 3.20 -1.38 12.61
C ALA A 35 2.13 -1.76 11.57
N ILE A 36 2.00 -0.96 10.51
CA ILE A 36 0.97 -1.17 9.48
C ILE A 36 1.58 -0.97 8.10
N VAL A 37 1.29 -1.91 7.20
CA VAL A 37 1.54 -1.79 5.76
C VAL A 37 0.23 -2.00 5.02
N GLY A 38 -0.10 -1.10 4.09
CA GLY A 38 -1.25 -1.21 3.19
C GLY A 38 -0.89 -1.83 1.84
N PHE A 39 -1.90 -2.23 1.10
CA PHE A 39 -1.78 -2.77 -0.26
C PHE A 39 -2.40 -1.81 -1.27
N GLY A 40 -1.60 -1.46 -2.28
CA GLY A 40 -1.85 -0.35 -3.21
C GLY A 40 -1.45 1.01 -2.59
N ASP A 41 -1.17 2.02 -3.43
CA ASP A 41 -0.82 3.38 -2.99
C ASP A 41 -1.85 4.42 -3.44
N GLU A 42 -2.87 4.66 -2.60
CA GLU A 42 -3.82 5.76 -2.82
C GLU A 42 -3.24 7.08 -2.30
N PHE A 43 -3.70 8.19 -2.87
CA PHE A 43 -3.32 9.54 -2.45
C PHE A 43 -3.44 9.74 -0.92
N LEU A 44 -4.51 9.23 -0.30
CA LEU A 44 -4.74 9.35 1.14
C LEU A 44 -3.67 8.66 1.99
N ALA A 45 -2.98 7.62 1.48
CA ALA A 45 -1.91 6.94 2.21
C ALA A 45 -0.75 7.89 2.57
N SER A 46 -0.52 8.91 1.75
CA SER A 46 0.50 9.94 1.98
C SER A 46 0.06 11.12 2.85
N LEU A 47 -1.25 11.31 3.04
CA LEU A 47 -1.82 12.46 3.75
C LEU A 47 -2.18 12.21 5.21
N ILE A 48 -2.39 10.95 5.58
CA ILE A 48 -2.71 10.60 6.96
C ILE A 48 -1.46 10.62 7.84
N GLU A 49 -1.66 10.79 9.16
CA GLU A 49 -0.59 10.72 10.15
C GLU A 49 -0.82 9.52 11.09
N PRO A 50 0.12 8.57 11.21
CA PRO A 50 1.36 8.47 10.41
C PRO A 50 1.06 8.14 8.93
N GLY A 51 1.93 8.59 8.03
CA GLY A 51 1.87 8.21 6.62
C GLY A 51 1.93 6.69 6.47
N LEU A 52 1.03 6.12 5.67
CA LEU A 52 0.87 4.68 5.52
C LEU A 52 1.90 4.11 4.54
N THR A 53 2.75 3.20 4.99
CA THR A 53 3.60 2.38 4.12
C THR A 53 2.72 1.51 3.26
N THR A 54 3.00 1.43 1.95
CA THR A 54 2.15 0.73 0.98
C THR A 54 2.96 -0.03 -0.05
N VAL A 55 2.31 -0.94 -0.79
CA VAL A 55 2.86 -1.52 -2.02
C VAL A 55 2.11 -0.93 -3.21
N ASP A 56 2.74 -0.06 -4.00
CA ASP A 56 2.15 0.43 -5.26
C ASP A 56 2.11 -0.70 -6.29
N LEU A 57 0.94 -0.90 -6.90
CA LEU A 57 0.69 -1.95 -7.89
C LEU A 57 0.80 -1.44 -9.32
N HIS A 58 1.02 -0.15 -9.51
CA HIS A 58 1.02 0.52 -10.81
C HIS A 58 -0.26 0.26 -11.62
N PRO A 59 -1.47 0.53 -11.08
CA PRO A 59 -2.74 0.22 -11.76
C PRO A 59 -2.85 0.88 -13.14
N TYR A 60 -2.29 2.08 -13.30
CA TYR A 60 -2.22 2.77 -14.59
C TYR A 60 -1.36 2.00 -15.61
N ARG A 61 -0.18 1.50 -15.19
CA ARG A 61 0.71 0.70 -16.04
C ARG A 61 0.07 -0.64 -16.42
N ILE A 62 -0.64 -1.27 -15.49
CA ILE A 62 -1.43 -2.48 -15.75
C ILE A 62 -2.48 -2.20 -16.82
N GLY A 63 -3.25 -1.13 -16.69
CA GLY A 63 -4.25 -0.73 -17.68
C GLY A 63 -3.65 -0.46 -19.07
N GLN A 64 -2.51 0.23 -19.13
CA GLN A 64 -1.79 0.48 -20.38
C GLN A 64 -1.33 -0.83 -21.05
N GLN A 65 -0.74 -1.75 -20.29
CA GLN A 65 -0.31 -3.05 -20.82
C GLN A 65 -1.50 -3.89 -21.29
N ALA A 66 -2.59 -3.92 -20.53
CA ALA A 66 -3.82 -4.62 -20.91
C ALA A 66 -4.40 -4.06 -22.22
N ALA A 67 -4.50 -2.73 -22.36
CA ALA A 67 -4.96 -2.09 -23.59
C ALA A 67 -4.04 -2.37 -24.78
N SER A 68 -2.71 -2.34 -24.56
CA SER A 68 -1.73 -2.67 -25.60
C SER A 68 -1.88 -4.11 -26.09
N LEU A 69 -2.05 -5.07 -25.18
CA LEU A 69 -2.27 -6.48 -25.52
C LEU A 69 -3.56 -6.68 -26.31
N PHE A 70 -4.64 -6.00 -25.89
CA PHE A 70 -5.93 -6.07 -26.58
C PHE A 70 -5.84 -5.53 -28.01
N LEU A 71 -5.22 -4.37 -28.20
CA LEU A 71 -5.03 -3.77 -29.53
C LEU A 71 -4.16 -4.65 -30.43
N GLU A 72 -3.11 -5.26 -29.89
CA GLU A 72 -2.27 -6.21 -30.62
C GLU A 72 -3.06 -7.45 -31.04
N GLN A 73 -3.89 -8.00 -30.15
CA GLN A 73 -4.77 -9.13 -30.46
C GLN A 73 -5.73 -8.79 -31.60
N MET A 74 -6.33 -7.59 -31.58
CA MET A 74 -7.22 -7.14 -32.66
C MET A 74 -6.50 -7.04 -34.01
N ALA A 75 -5.24 -6.58 -34.01
CA ALA A 75 -4.43 -6.42 -35.20
C ALA A 75 -3.95 -7.77 -35.77
N GLN A 76 -3.54 -8.71 -34.90
CA GLN A 76 -2.97 -9.99 -35.30
C GLN A 76 -4.02 -11.09 -35.52
N LYS A 77 -5.23 -10.95 -34.95
CA LYS A 77 -6.34 -11.91 -35.04
C LYS A 77 -5.89 -13.34 -34.69
N GLU A 78 -5.98 -14.27 -35.65
CA GLU A 78 -5.62 -15.68 -35.48
C GLU A 78 -4.13 -15.90 -35.23
N ASN A 79 -3.28 -14.92 -35.58
CA ASN A 79 -1.83 -15.00 -35.36
C ASN A 79 -1.40 -14.51 -33.96
N PHE A 80 -2.34 -14.06 -33.13
CA PHE A 80 -2.01 -13.59 -31.78
C PHE A 80 -1.58 -14.74 -30.86
N VAL A 81 -0.44 -14.57 -30.19
CA VAL A 81 0.06 -15.52 -29.19
C VAL A 81 -0.20 -14.97 -27.78
N PRO A 82 -1.05 -15.62 -26.97
CA PRO A 82 -1.28 -15.21 -25.58
C PRO A 82 0.01 -15.21 -24.76
N ARG A 83 0.17 -14.21 -23.91
CA ARG A 83 1.32 -14.08 -23.02
C ARG A 83 0.95 -13.45 -21.68
N THR A 84 1.69 -13.82 -20.65
CA THR A 84 1.59 -13.23 -19.31
C THR A 84 2.59 -12.09 -19.19
N CYS A 85 2.10 -10.88 -18.87
CA CYS A 85 2.94 -9.74 -18.55
C CYS A 85 2.96 -9.55 -17.03
N ILE A 86 4.16 -9.58 -16.43
CA ILE A 86 4.34 -9.33 -14.99
C ILE A 86 4.74 -7.87 -14.81
N ILE A 87 3.99 -7.15 -13.98
CA ILE A 87 4.34 -5.81 -13.51
C ILE A 87 4.64 -5.93 -12.02
N SER A 88 5.89 -5.69 -11.65
CA SER A 88 6.31 -5.69 -10.25
C SER A 88 5.77 -4.46 -9.54
N GLY A 89 5.23 -4.66 -8.34
CA GLY A 89 4.87 -3.56 -7.45
C GLY A 89 6.09 -3.01 -6.71
N ASP A 90 5.98 -1.77 -6.24
CA ASP A 90 7.02 -1.06 -5.49
C ASP A 90 6.58 -0.84 -4.05
N LEU A 91 7.47 -1.15 -3.09
CA LEU A 91 7.23 -0.84 -1.69
C LEU A 91 7.53 0.65 -1.44
N ILE A 92 6.51 1.40 -1.05
CA ILE A 92 6.61 2.81 -0.68
C ILE A 92 6.62 2.90 0.84
N ILE A 93 7.81 3.09 1.40
CA ILE A 93 8.02 3.15 2.85
C ILE A 93 7.64 4.53 3.39
N ARG A 94 6.80 4.55 4.43
CA ARG A 94 6.39 5.72 5.20
C ARG A 94 6.45 5.43 6.71
N GLN A 95 5.94 6.35 7.53
CA GLN A 95 6.06 6.34 8.98
C GLN A 95 5.40 5.13 9.64
N SER A 96 4.30 4.60 9.08
CA SER A 96 3.51 3.54 9.71
C SER A 96 4.23 2.19 9.86
N SER A 97 5.42 2.00 9.26
CA SER A 97 6.22 0.77 9.41
C SER A 97 7.61 0.99 10.03
N LEU A 98 8.00 2.23 10.36
CA LEU A 98 9.35 2.56 10.82
C LEU A 98 9.48 2.51 12.35
N LYS A 99 9.44 1.30 12.93
CA LYS A 99 9.63 1.12 14.38
C LYS A 99 11.00 1.63 14.85
N GLY A 100 11.02 2.38 15.96
CA GLY A 100 12.26 2.83 16.60
C GLY A 100 12.98 4.00 15.89
N GLN A 101 12.44 4.47 14.76
CA GLN A 101 12.85 5.71 14.10
C GLN A 101 11.72 6.72 14.33
N GLY A 102 11.64 7.24 15.56
CA GLY A 102 10.54 8.08 16.01
C GLY A 102 10.26 9.25 15.07
N ALA A 103 8.99 9.68 15.04
CA ALA A 103 8.56 10.87 14.32
C ALA A 103 9.52 12.05 14.58
N PRO A 104 9.87 12.87 13.57
CA PRO A 104 10.47 14.16 13.86
C PRO A 104 9.57 14.90 14.85
N ALA A 105 10.18 15.50 15.88
CA ALA A 105 9.47 16.27 16.90
C ALA A 105 8.43 17.19 16.25
N PRO A 106 7.24 17.37 16.86
CA PRO A 106 6.23 18.25 16.30
C PRO A 106 6.87 19.62 16.03
N LEU A 107 6.73 20.12 14.80
CA LEU A 107 7.01 21.52 14.51
C LEU A 107 5.97 22.35 15.27
N LEU A 108 6.27 22.64 16.54
CA LEU A 108 5.73 23.77 17.26
C LEU A 108 6.61 24.97 16.91
N ALA A 109 6.17 25.75 15.92
CA ALA A 109 6.48 27.16 15.75
C ALA A 109 5.35 27.83 14.96
#